data_AF-A0A8S9GL25-F1
#
_entry.id   AF-A0A8S9GL25-F1
#
_cell.length_a   1.000
_cell.length_b   1.000
_cell.length_c   1.000
_cell.angle_alpha   90.00
_cell.angle_beta   90.00
_cell.angle_gamma   90.00
#
_symmetry.space_group_name_H-M   'P 1'
#
loop_
_entity.id
_entity.type
_entity.pdbx_description
1 polymer ?
#
loop_
_entity_poly.entity_id
_entity_poly.type
_entity_poly.pdbx_seq_one_letter_code
_entity_poly.pdbx_strand_id
1 'polypeptide(L)'
;MVSLAKISTDEEASLYAMQLGSASVLPMVLKAAIELDLLEIMAKNDGFSGAQMSPSKLASHLPTNNPDVHVMLDRILRLLASHSILTCSVRKLPDGGVERLYGLDTVCKYLTNNDDGVSLATHCLLNQDKDAVLEGGIPFDKGYGMSTFVYHRKDQRFANVFSNGMSSHSTIVMKKILEAYNGFEGLSSVVDVGGGIGASLHMIVVSKYPNIRGTNFDLPHVIENAAQFSGTALL
;
A
#
# COMPACT_ATOMS: atom_id res chain seq x y z
N MET A 1 22.27 7.44 -21.44
CA MET A 1 20.93 7.00 -21.86
C MET A 1 20.67 5.67 -21.16
N VAL A 2 20.06 5.69 -19.98
CA VAL A 2 19.70 4.44 -19.28
C VAL A 2 18.51 3.87 -20.05
N SER A 3 18.72 2.77 -20.75
CA SER A 3 17.64 2.03 -21.40
C SER A 3 16.70 1.54 -20.29
N LEU A 4 15.48 2.10 -20.24
CA LEU A 4 14.39 1.48 -19.51
C LEU A 4 14.16 0.12 -20.17
N ALA A 5 14.56 -0.96 -19.49
CA ALA A 5 14.28 -2.30 -19.94
C ALA A 5 12.77 -2.41 -20.22
N LYS A 6 12.43 -2.85 -21.43
CA LYS A 6 11.04 -3.02 -21.84
C LYS A 6 10.45 -4.09 -20.93
N ILE A 7 9.50 -3.70 -20.07
CA ILE A 7 8.76 -4.63 -19.21
C ILE A 7 8.15 -5.69 -20.13
N SER A 8 8.33 -6.96 -19.81
CA SER A 8 7.77 -8.02 -20.66
C SER A 8 6.25 -8.10 -20.47
N THR A 9 5.52 -8.59 -21.48
CA THR A 9 4.06 -8.73 -21.43
C THR A 9 3.57 -9.56 -20.23
N ASP A 10 4.37 -10.54 -19.80
CA ASP A 10 4.07 -11.37 -18.62
C ASP A 10 4.22 -10.57 -17.32
N GLU A 11 5.20 -9.66 -17.27
CA GLU A 11 5.40 -8.78 -16.12
C GLU A 11 4.30 -7.73 -16.00
N GLU A 12 3.83 -7.17 -17.13
CA GLU A 12 2.67 -6.27 -17.17
C GLU A 12 1.41 -6.97 -16.66
N ALA A 13 1.17 -8.22 -17.09
CA ALA A 13 0.03 -9.01 -16.62
C ALA A 13 0.10 -9.29 -15.11
N SER A 14 1.29 -9.61 -14.59
CA SER A 14 1.50 -9.81 -13.15
C SER A 14 1.26 -8.53 -12.34
N LEU A 15 1.75 -7.38 -12.81
CA LEU A 15 1.51 -6.08 -12.18
C LEU A 15 0.03 -5.71 -12.20
N TYR A 16 -0.66 -5.98 -13.30
CA TYR A 16 -2.09 -5.73 -13.41
C TYR A 16 -2.90 -6.63 -12.46
N ALA A 17 -2.54 -7.91 -12.33
CA ALA A 17 -3.18 -8.80 -11.36
C ALA A 17 -2.99 -8.32 -9.90
N MET A 18 -1.80 -7.81 -9.56
CA MET A 18 -1.54 -7.19 -8.25
C MET A 18 -2.35 -5.90 -8.03
N GLN A 19 -2.49 -5.07 -9.07
CA GLN A 19 -3.33 -3.88 -9.02
C GLN A 19 -4.81 -4.25 -8.79
N LEU A 20 -5.32 -5.28 -9.48
CA LEU A 20 -6.70 -5.76 -9.28
C LEU A 20 -6.92 -6.33 -7.87
N GLY A 21 -5.95 -7.08 -7.34
CA GLY A 21 -6.03 -7.64 -5.98
C GLY A 21 -6.08 -6.58 -4.88
N SER A 22 -5.63 -5.36 -5.16
CA SER A 22 -5.64 -4.21 -4.25
C SER A 22 -6.55 -3.07 -4.71
N ALA A 23 -7.48 -3.33 -5.64
CA ALA A 23 -8.30 -2.30 -6.29
C ALA A 23 -9.20 -1.52 -5.31
N SER A 24 -9.51 -2.08 -4.13
CA SER A 24 -10.27 -1.38 -3.08
C SER A 24 -9.49 -0.22 -2.43
N VAL A 25 -8.17 -0.18 -2.54
CA VAL A 25 -7.35 0.85 -1.90
C VAL A 25 -7.64 2.23 -2.48
N LEU A 26 -7.75 2.35 -3.81
CA LEU A 26 -8.03 3.62 -4.48
C LEU A 26 -9.35 4.27 -4.02
N PRO A 27 -10.52 3.61 -4.10
CA PRO A 27 -11.78 4.23 -3.68
C PRO A 27 -11.80 4.56 -2.18
N MET A 28 -11.17 3.74 -1.33
CA MET A 28 -11.08 4.01 0.12
C MET A 28 -10.20 5.23 0.44
N VAL A 29 -9.07 5.38 -0.26
CA VAL A 29 -8.19 6.55 -0.09
C VAL A 29 -8.83 7.81 -0.67
N LEU A 30 -9.53 7.72 -1.80
CA LEU A 30 -10.29 8.83 -2.36
C LEU A 30 -11.40 9.28 -1.40
N LYS A 31 -12.13 8.31 -0.81
CA LYS A 31 -13.13 8.58 0.23
C LYS A 31 -12.52 9.33 1.42
N ALA A 32 -11.40 8.86 1.96
CA ALA A 32 -10.73 9.52 3.08
C ALA A 32 -10.27 10.95 2.72
N ALA A 33 -9.78 11.17 1.49
CA ALA A 33 -9.39 12.49 1.02
C ALA A 33 -10.58 13.45 0.89
N ILE A 34 -11.76 12.95 0.49
CA ILE A 34 -13.01 13.71 0.47
C ILE A 34 -13.46 14.03 1.90
N GLU A 35 -13.47 13.06 2.81
CA GLU A 35 -13.92 13.24 4.20
C GLU A 35 -13.02 14.19 5.00
N LEU A 36 -11.73 14.26 4.65
CA LEU A 36 -10.78 15.22 5.22
C LEU A 36 -10.80 16.58 4.51
N ASP A 37 -11.73 16.81 3.58
CA ASP A 37 -11.84 18.03 2.76
C ASP A 37 -10.54 18.40 2.01
N LEU A 38 -9.66 17.44 1.72
CA LEU A 38 -8.34 17.74 1.15
C LEU A 38 -8.47 18.44 -0.21
N LEU A 39 -9.38 17.94 -1.05
CA LEU A 39 -9.62 18.49 -2.38
C LEU A 39 -10.23 19.90 -2.31
N GLU A 40 -11.13 20.12 -1.35
CA GLU A 40 -11.75 21.43 -1.08
C GLU A 40 -10.74 22.45 -0.55
N ILE A 41 -9.85 22.04 0.36
CA ILE A 41 -8.79 22.90 0.90
C ILE A 41 -7.84 23.31 -0.23
N MET A 42 -7.44 22.37 -1.10
CA MET A 42 -6.61 22.67 -2.25
C MET A 42 -7.32 23.61 -3.24
N ALA A 43 -8.60 23.37 -3.53
CA ALA A 43 -9.39 24.19 -4.44
C ALA A 43 -9.54 25.63 -3.93
N LYS A 44 -9.79 25.81 -2.63
CA LYS A 44 -9.94 27.13 -2.00
C LYS A 44 -8.65 27.94 -1.97
N ASN A 45 -7.49 27.29 -1.84
CA ASN A 45 -6.21 27.98 -1.73
C ASN A 45 -5.54 28.25 -3.07
N ASP A 46 -5.50 27.23 -3.93
CA ASP A 46 -4.65 27.23 -5.14
C ASP A 46 -5.49 27.08 -6.44
N GLY A 47 -6.78 26.75 -6.30
CA GLY A 47 -7.72 26.59 -7.42
C GLY A 47 -7.30 25.51 -8.42
N PHE A 48 -7.84 25.60 -9.63
CA PHE A 48 -7.51 24.72 -10.76
C PHE A 48 -6.45 25.34 -11.68
N SER A 49 -5.63 26.25 -11.16
CA SER A 49 -4.68 27.08 -11.91
C SER A 49 -3.35 26.37 -12.21
N GLY A 50 -3.16 25.15 -11.70
CA GLY A 50 -1.89 24.43 -11.75
C GLY A 50 -0.94 24.74 -10.59
N ALA A 51 -1.34 25.60 -9.64
CA ALA A 51 -0.62 25.79 -8.39
C ALA A 51 -0.62 24.50 -7.54
N GLN A 52 0.45 24.31 -6.76
CA GLN A 52 0.69 23.09 -5.99
C GLN A 52 1.08 23.39 -4.54
N MET A 53 0.68 22.48 -3.65
CA MET A 53 0.81 22.57 -2.20
C MET A 53 1.63 21.41 -1.64
N SER A 54 2.47 21.68 -0.62
CA SER A 54 3.15 20.60 0.10
C SER A 54 2.23 19.93 1.14
N PRO A 55 2.46 18.66 1.48
CA PRO A 55 1.71 17.98 2.54
C PRO A 55 1.73 18.74 3.87
N SER A 56 2.82 19.42 4.21
CA SER A 56 2.92 20.24 5.42
C SER A 56 2.05 21.50 5.37
N LYS A 57 1.95 22.17 4.21
CA LYS A 57 1.02 23.29 4.01
C LYS A 57 -0.43 22.81 4.00
N LEU A 58 -0.72 21.63 3.48
CA LEU A 58 -2.08 21.05 3.55
C LEU A 58 -2.46 20.71 4.99
N ALA A 59 -1.53 20.10 5.73
CA ALA A 59 -1.70 19.75 7.14
C ALA A 59 -2.04 20.95 8.02
N SER A 60 -1.47 22.14 7.76
CA SER A 60 -1.73 23.34 8.57
C SER A 60 -3.17 23.87 8.46
N HIS A 61 -3.95 23.39 7.48
CA HIS A 61 -5.37 23.73 7.32
C HIS A 61 -6.31 22.73 7.99
N LEU A 62 -5.79 21.61 8.51
CA LEU A 62 -6.59 20.59 9.18
C LEU A 62 -6.64 20.85 10.69
N PRO A 63 -7.79 20.63 11.35
CA PRO A 63 -7.92 20.79 12.80
C PRO A 63 -7.32 19.57 13.53
N THR A 64 -5.98 19.45 13.55
CA THR A 64 -5.28 18.29 14.13
C THR A 64 -4.03 18.69 14.91
N ASN A 65 -3.73 17.92 15.95
CA ASN A 65 -2.50 18.03 16.75
C ASN A 65 -1.50 16.89 16.46
N ASN A 66 -1.78 16.05 15.45
CA ASN A 66 -0.91 14.93 15.09
C ASN A 66 0.35 15.44 14.37
N PRO A 67 1.56 15.30 14.95
CA PRO A 67 2.79 15.79 14.31
C PRO A 67 3.09 15.08 12.99
N ASP A 68 2.63 13.85 12.81
CA ASP A 68 2.93 13.00 11.65
C ASP A 68 1.90 13.12 10.52
N VAL A 69 0.89 14.00 10.67
CA VAL A 69 -0.19 14.13 9.68
C VAL A 69 0.33 14.45 8.28
N HIS A 70 1.38 15.26 8.16
CA HIS A 70 1.99 15.62 6.89
C HIS A 70 2.55 14.40 6.14
N VAL A 71 3.09 13.41 6.86
CA VAL A 71 3.56 12.14 6.27
C VAL A 71 2.39 11.28 5.82
N MET A 72 1.30 11.25 6.59
CA MET A 72 0.08 10.52 6.22
C MET A 72 -0.57 11.12 4.97
N LEU A 73 -0.68 12.45 4.91
CA LEU A 73 -1.19 13.16 3.76
C LEU A 73 -0.33 12.91 2.52
N ASP A 74 0.99 12.96 2.63
CA ASP A 74 1.90 12.66 1.51
C ASP A 74 1.63 11.27 0.92
N ARG A 75 1.39 10.25 1.75
CA ARG A 75 1.05 8.89 1.29
C ARG A 75 -0.30 8.82 0.57
N ILE A 76 -1.32 9.50 1.09
CA ILE A 76 -2.66 9.61 0.48
C ILE A 76 -2.55 10.30 -0.88
N LEU A 77 -1.96 11.50 -0.91
CA LEU A 77 -1.84 12.32 -2.11
C LEU A 77 -0.99 11.63 -3.18
N ARG A 78 0.07 10.90 -2.78
CA ARG A 78 0.89 10.12 -3.71
C ARG A 78 0.10 9.04 -4.44
N LEU A 79 -0.80 8.34 -3.75
CA LEU A 79 -1.66 7.35 -4.39
C LEU A 79 -2.64 8.03 -5.36
N LEU A 80 -3.26 9.12 -4.94
CA LEU A 80 -4.17 9.86 -5.83
C LEU A 80 -3.46 10.39 -7.08
N ALA A 81 -2.21 10.85 -6.92
CA ALA A 81 -1.38 11.29 -8.03
C ALA A 81 -0.97 10.14 -8.98
N SER A 82 -0.71 8.94 -8.48
CA SER A 82 -0.40 7.79 -9.34
C SER A 82 -1.59 7.33 -10.18
N HIS A 83 -2.80 7.75 -9.84
CA HIS A 83 -4.03 7.51 -10.59
C HIS A 83 -4.51 8.75 -11.39
N SER A 84 -3.65 9.76 -11.55
CA SER A 84 -3.95 11.01 -12.28
C SER A 84 -5.16 11.77 -11.72
N ILE A 85 -5.49 11.56 -10.44
CA ILE A 85 -6.50 12.37 -9.74
C ILE A 85 -5.88 13.71 -9.33
N LEU A 86 -4.60 13.67 -8.93
CA LEU A 86 -3.80 14.84 -8.60
C LEU A 86 -2.58 14.92 -9.52
N THR A 87 -2.08 16.13 -9.70
CA THR A 87 -0.74 16.36 -10.25
C THR A 87 0.29 16.30 -9.12
N CYS A 88 1.52 15.85 -9.44
CA CYS A 88 2.62 15.79 -8.48
C CYS A 88 3.90 16.31 -9.11
N SER A 89 4.60 17.22 -8.41
CA SER A 89 5.97 17.60 -8.74
C SER A 89 6.89 17.35 -7.56
N VAL A 90 8.19 17.24 -7.83
CA VAL A 90 9.22 17.02 -6.81
C VAL A 90 10.18 18.20 -6.80
N ARG A 91 10.36 18.81 -5.63
CA ARG A 91 11.30 19.90 -5.39
C ARG A 91 12.47 19.41 -4.54
N LYS A 92 13.69 19.77 -4.92
CA LYS A 92 14.89 19.53 -4.09
C LYS A 92 14.99 20.58 -3.01
N LEU A 93 15.30 20.14 -1.80
CA LEU A 93 15.53 21.00 -0.64
C LEU A 93 17.02 21.35 -0.51
N PRO A 94 17.36 22.47 0.16
CA PRO A 94 18.75 22.91 0.33
C PRO A 94 19.66 21.91 1.05
N ASP A 95 19.08 21.03 1.88
CA ASP A 95 19.76 19.98 2.64
C ASP A 95 20.00 18.69 1.82
N GLY A 96 19.61 18.68 0.55
CA GLY A 96 19.68 17.49 -0.33
C GLY A 96 18.46 16.58 -0.24
N GLY A 97 17.48 16.90 0.62
CA GLY A 97 16.20 16.22 0.69
C GLY A 97 15.31 16.51 -0.53
N VAL A 98 14.17 15.81 -0.60
CA VAL A 98 13.14 16.03 -1.61
C VAL A 98 11.78 16.22 -0.97
N GLU A 99 11.01 17.15 -1.51
CA GLU A 99 9.64 17.42 -1.11
C GLU A 99 8.71 17.25 -2.32
N ARG A 100 7.55 16.61 -2.10
CA ARG A 100 6.51 16.50 -3.12
C ARG A 100 5.51 17.63 -2.96
N LEU A 101 5.05 18.16 -4.08
CA LEU A 101 4.00 19.17 -4.17
C LEU A 101 2.87 18.61 -5.01
N TYR A 102 1.63 18.85 -4.56
CA TYR A 102 0.43 18.29 -5.17
C TYR A 102 -0.50 19.39 -5.64
N GLY A 103 -1.09 19.22 -6.81
CA GLY A 103 -2.12 20.12 -7.35
C GLY A 103 -3.33 19.33 -7.82
N LEU A 104 -4.47 20.01 -7.95
CA LEU A 104 -5.68 19.40 -8.48
C LEU A 104 -5.52 19.14 -9.99
N ASP A 105 -5.95 17.95 -10.45
CA ASP A 105 -6.14 17.68 -11.88
C ASP A 105 -7.59 17.96 -12.28
N THR A 106 -7.88 17.89 -13.57
CA THR A 106 -9.18 18.14 -14.20
C THR A 106 -10.33 17.34 -13.61
N VAL A 107 -10.10 16.09 -13.19
CA VAL A 107 -11.13 15.25 -12.54
C VAL A 107 -11.61 15.84 -11.22
N CYS A 108 -10.75 16.59 -10.51
CA CYS A 108 -11.11 17.17 -9.23
C CYS A 108 -12.22 18.23 -9.35
N LYS A 109 -12.46 18.82 -10.53
CA LYS A 109 -13.60 19.72 -10.76
C LYS A 109 -14.96 19.06 -10.48
N TYR A 110 -15.03 17.74 -10.61
CA TYR A 110 -16.22 16.96 -10.33
C TYR A 110 -16.20 16.36 -8.91
N LEU A 111 -15.07 16.41 -8.22
CA LEU A 111 -14.86 15.90 -6.87
C LEU A 111 -14.81 17.00 -5.80
N THR A 112 -14.93 18.27 -6.21
CA THR A 112 -15.15 19.44 -5.36
C THR A 112 -16.46 20.10 -5.75
N ASN A 113 -17.08 20.83 -4.83
CA ASN A 113 -18.35 21.49 -5.08
C ASN A 113 -18.22 22.55 -6.19
N ASN A 114 -19.19 22.53 -7.11
CA ASN A 114 -19.37 23.57 -8.11
C ASN A 114 -20.07 24.80 -7.51
N ASP A 115 -20.40 25.79 -8.36
CA ASP A 115 -21.10 27.02 -7.97
C ASP A 115 -22.47 26.76 -7.32
N ASP A 116 -23.12 25.63 -7.65
CA ASP A 116 -24.38 25.18 -7.06
C ASP A 116 -24.21 24.42 -5.73
N GLY A 117 -22.97 24.23 -5.26
CA GLY A 117 -22.65 23.51 -4.03
C GLY A 117 -22.71 21.99 -4.15
N VAL A 118 -22.68 21.43 -5.36
CA VAL A 118 -22.79 19.98 -5.61
C VAL A 118 -21.55 19.38 -6.27
N SER A 119 -21.30 18.09 -6.02
CA SER A 119 -20.19 17.32 -6.61
C SER A 119 -20.47 15.81 -6.63
N LEU A 120 -19.72 15.06 -7.45
CA LEU A 120 -19.71 13.59 -7.45
C LEU A 120 -19.00 12.99 -6.23
N ALA A 121 -18.39 13.80 -5.37
CA ALA A 121 -17.79 13.34 -4.13
C ALA A 121 -18.84 12.63 -3.25
N THR A 122 -20.06 13.16 -3.20
CA THR A 122 -21.19 12.53 -2.48
C THR A 122 -21.53 11.14 -3.02
N HIS A 123 -21.41 10.92 -4.33
CA HIS A 123 -21.57 9.61 -4.94
C HIS A 123 -20.43 8.65 -4.57
N CYS A 124 -19.19 9.13 -4.48
CA CYS A 124 -18.07 8.33 -3.98
C CYS A 124 -18.28 7.91 -2.51
N LEU A 125 -18.79 8.81 -1.67
CA LEU A 125 -19.11 8.53 -0.27
C LEU A 125 -20.26 7.53 -0.12
N LEU A 126 -21.30 7.61 -0.95
CA LEU A 126 -22.42 6.67 -0.92
C LEU A 126 -21.97 5.21 -1.11
N ASN A 127 -20.92 5.00 -1.90
CA ASN A 127 -20.43 3.67 -2.24
C ASN A 127 -19.40 3.10 -1.25
N GLN A 128 -19.00 3.85 -0.21
CA GLN A 128 -17.95 3.45 0.73
C GLN A 128 -18.36 3.77 2.18
N ASP A 129 -18.37 2.77 3.06
CA ASP A 129 -18.96 2.88 4.40
C ASP A 129 -18.30 3.96 5.30
N LYS A 130 -19.13 4.78 5.96
CA LYS A 130 -18.73 6.04 6.64
C LYS A 130 -18.08 5.82 8.02
N ASP A 131 -18.42 4.74 8.71
CA ASP A 131 -18.28 4.64 10.17
C ASP A 131 -16.84 4.46 10.67
N ALA A 132 -15.93 4.00 9.81
CA ALA A 132 -14.56 3.75 10.23
C ALA A 132 -13.73 5.03 10.50
N VAL A 133 -14.00 6.13 9.77
CA VAL A 133 -13.12 7.31 9.72
C VAL A 133 -13.41 8.33 10.82
N LEU A 134 -14.67 8.57 11.19
CA LEU A 134 -15.04 9.62 12.14
C LEU A 134 -14.76 9.27 13.60
N GLU A 135 -14.90 8.00 13.96
CA GLU A 135 -14.77 7.55 15.35
C GLU A 135 -13.34 7.06 15.70
N GLY A 136 -12.41 7.09 14.72
CA GLY A 136 -11.04 6.56 14.87
C GLY A 136 -10.99 5.03 15.01
N GLY A 137 -9.82 4.43 14.82
CA GLY A 137 -9.63 2.96 14.86
C GLY A 137 -9.50 2.33 13.47
N ILE A 138 -9.29 1.01 13.44
CA ILE A 138 -9.03 0.27 12.21
C ILE A 138 -10.40 -0.17 11.62
N PRO A 139 -10.70 0.12 10.33
CA PRO A 139 -11.99 -0.22 9.71
C PRO A 139 -12.36 -1.70 9.85
N PHE A 140 -11.38 -2.58 9.69
CA PHE A 140 -11.56 -4.01 9.87
C PHE A 140 -12.00 -4.33 11.31
N ASP A 141 -11.32 -3.74 12.30
CA ASP A 141 -11.60 -3.97 13.72
C ASP A 141 -13.00 -3.50 14.11
N LYS A 142 -13.50 -2.44 13.49
CA LYS A 142 -14.88 -1.98 13.69
C LYS A 142 -15.90 -2.89 13.03
N GLY A 143 -15.65 -3.30 11.78
CA GLY A 143 -16.57 -4.18 11.04
C GLY A 143 -16.68 -5.57 11.66
N TYR A 144 -15.60 -6.09 12.24
CA TYR A 144 -15.54 -7.44 12.79
C TYR A 144 -15.43 -7.51 14.32
N GLY A 145 -15.35 -6.36 14.99
CA GLY A 145 -15.19 -6.24 16.45
C GLY A 145 -13.85 -6.74 17.00
N MET A 146 -12.87 -7.01 16.14
CA MET A 146 -11.57 -7.57 16.49
C MET A 146 -10.52 -7.32 15.41
N SER A 147 -9.25 -7.30 15.79
CA SER A 147 -8.17 -7.12 14.81
C SER A 147 -8.12 -8.21 13.76
N THR A 148 -7.60 -7.86 12.58
CA THR A 148 -7.41 -8.82 11.47
C THR A 148 -6.66 -10.07 11.92
N PHE A 149 -5.63 -9.94 12.76
CA PHE A 149 -4.87 -11.09 13.30
C PHE A 149 -5.71 -11.99 14.23
N VAL A 150 -6.64 -11.42 15.00
CA VAL A 150 -7.56 -12.20 15.83
C VAL A 150 -8.63 -12.86 14.98
N TYR A 151 -9.12 -12.16 13.95
CA TYR A 151 -10.10 -12.70 13.01
C TYR A 151 -9.55 -13.89 12.21
N HIS A 152 -8.26 -13.87 11.84
CA HIS A 152 -7.57 -15.01 11.23
C HIS A 152 -7.71 -16.30 12.04
N ARG A 153 -7.66 -16.22 13.38
CA ARG A 153 -7.84 -17.41 14.23
C ARG A 153 -9.30 -17.89 14.30
N LYS A 154 -10.25 -17.01 14.01
CA LYS A 154 -11.69 -17.28 14.14
C LYS A 154 -12.28 -17.85 12.86
N ASP A 155 -11.78 -17.42 11.70
CA ASP A 155 -12.27 -17.86 10.39
C ASP A 155 -11.15 -18.55 9.59
N GLN A 156 -11.12 -19.89 9.69
CA GLN A 156 -10.14 -20.72 8.99
C GLN A 156 -10.21 -20.55 7.47
N ARG A 157 -11.39 -20.29 6.91
CA ARG A 157 -11.54 -20.06 5.47
C ARG A 157 -10.82 -18.77 5.08
N PHE A 158 -11.01 -17.70 5.85
CA PHE A 158 -10.33 -16.43 5.62
C PHE A 158 -8.80 -16.57 5.79
N ALA A 159 -8.35 -17.23 6.86
CA ALA A 159 -6.92 -17.48 7.08
C ALA A 159 -6.25 -18.25 5.94
N ASN A 160 -6.94 -19.25 5.39
CA ASN A 160 -6.44 -20.02 4.24
C ASN A 160 -6.36 -19.16 2.97
N VAL A 161 -7.41 -18.37 2.67
CA VAL A 161 -7.41 -17.45 1.52
C VAL A 161 -6.28 -16.43 1.63
N PHE A 162 -6.10 -15.84 2.81
CA PHE A 162 -5.03 -14.87 3.07
C PHE A 162 -3.64 -15.49 2.92
N SER A 163 -3.39 -16.63 3.57
CA SER A 163 -2.10 -17.32 3.53
C SER A 163 -1.73 -17.75 2.11
N ASN A 164 -2.69 -18.27 1.34
CA ASN A 164 -2.50 -18.64 -0.06
C ASN A 164 -2.25 -17.42 -0.96
N GLY A 165 -2.97 -16.32 -0.73
CA GLY A 165 -2.75 -15.06 -1.44
C GLY A 165 -1.33 -14.53 -1.22
N MET A 166 -0.88 -14.49 0.05
CA MET A 166 0.46 -14.04 0.42
C MET A 166 1.56 -14.96 -0.11
N SER A 167 1.36 -16.29 -0.05
CA SER A 167 2.28 -17.28 -0.61
C SER A 167 2.44 -17.14 -2.12
N SER A 168 1.31 -16.98 -2.84
CA SER A 168 1.32 -16.81 -4.29
C SER A 168 2.06 -15.53 -4.70
N HIS A 169 1.74 -14.41 -4.04
CA HIS A 169 2.42 -13.14 -4.27
C HIS A 169 3.93 -13.25 -4.01
N SER A 170 4.32 -13.82 -2.87
CA SER A 170 5.72 -13.98 -2.48
C SER A 170 6.48 -14.85 -3.47
N THR A 171 5.88 -15.94 -3.96
CA THR A 171 6.47 -16.81 -4.98
C THR A 171 6.75 -16.06 -6.29
N ILE A 172 5.81 -15.23 -6.74
CA ILE A 172 5.98 -14.46 -7.99
C ILE A 172 7.10 -13.42 -7.83
N VAL A 173 7.06 -12.62 -6.77
CA VAL A 173 8.01 -11.53 -6.56
C VAL A 173 9.41 -12.07 -6.28
N MET A 174 9.52 -13.06 -5.40
CA MET A 174 10.82 -13.57 -4.96
C MET A 174 11.54 -14.35 -6.06
N LYS A 175 10.81 -14.94 -7.03
CA LYS A 175 11.42 -15.50 -8.24
C LYS A 175 12.21 -14.44 -9.02
N LYS A 176 11.62 -13.26 -9.24
CA LYS A 176 12.29 -12.14 -9.92
C LYS A 176 13.44 -11.56 -9.10
N ILE A 177 13.28 -11.46 -7.78
CA ILE A 177 14.36 -11.01 -6.89
C ILE A 177 15.55 -11.96 -7.03
N LEU A 178 15.33 -13.27 -7.00
CA LEU A 178 16.41 -14.24 -7.15
C LEU A 178 17.07 -14.15 -8.53
N GLU A 179 16.42 -13.72 -9.59
CA GLU A 179 17.05 -13.50 -10.90
C GLU A 179 17.98 -12.28 -10.92
N ALA A 180 17.68 -11.23 -10.14
CA ALA A 180 18.39 -9.95 -10.20
C ALA A 180 19.28 -9.63 -8.98
N TYR A 181 19.12 -10.34 -7.86
CA TYR A 181 19.77 -10.05 -6.59
C TYR A 181 20.66 -11.21 -6.11
N ASN A 182 21.93 -10.90 -5.89
CA ASN A 182 22.96 -11.86 -5.45
C ASN A 182 23.31 -11.74 -3.96
N GLY A 183 22.64 -10.89 -3.17
CA GLY A 183 23.03 -10.66 -1.77
C GLY A 183 22.79 -11.83 -0.81
N PHE A 184 22.24 -12.95 -1.30
CA PHE A 184 22.16 -14.21 -0.56
C PHE A 184 23.41 -15.09 -0.74
N GLU A 185 24.27 -14.80 -1.71
CA GLU A 185 25.49 -15.57 -1.95
C GLU A 185 26.46 -15.49 -0.77
N GLY A 186 27.00 -16.64 -0.36
CA GLY A 186 27.97 -16.74 0.74
C GLY A 186 27.37 -16.67 2.14
N LEU A 187 26.05 -16.50 2.28
CA LEU A 187 25.40 -16.58 3.60
C LEU A 187 25.41 -18.02 4.13
N SER A 188 25.55 -18.15 5.46
CA SER A 188 25.43 -19.44 6.14
C SER A 188 24.01 -19.73 6.63
N SER A 189 23.19 -18.70 6.80
CA SER A 189 21.82 -18.80 7.31
C SER A 189 20.99 -17.56 6.97
N VAL A 190 19.69 -17.75 6.79
CA VAL A 190 18.70 -16.68 6.57
C VAL A 190 17.47 -16.95 7.44
N VAL A 191 16.93 -15.89 8.05
CA VAL A 191 15.68 -15.93 8.81
C VAL A 191 14.66 -15.04 8.09
N ASP A 192 13.51 -15.59 7.75
CA ASP A 192 12.38 -14.88 7.16
C ASP A 192 11.37 -14.53 8.27
N VAL A 193 11.33 -13.26 8.68
CA VAL A 193 10.50 -12.77 9.80
C VAL A 193 9.17 -12.28 9.26
N GLY A 194 8.07 -12.90 9.70
CA GLY A 194 6.75 -12.72 9.08
C GLY A 194 6.64 -13.44 7.74
N GLY A 195 7.35 -14.55 7.57
CA GLY A 195 7.46 -15.28 6.30
C GLY A 195 6.20 -16.08 5.90
N GLY A 196 5.13 -16.02 6.70
CA GLY A 196 3.90 -16.73 6.46
C GLY A 196 4.12 -18.24 6.44
N ILE A 197 3.61 -18.89 5.38
CA ILE A 197 3.80 -20.34 5.17
C ILE A 197 5.15 -20.71 4.52
N GLY A 198 6.11 -19.77 4.44
CA GLY A 198 7.51 -20.04 4.09
C GLY A 198 7.83 -20.07 2.59
N ALA A 199 6.98 -19.52 1.74
CA ALA A 199 7.15 -19.57 0.27
C ALA A 199 8.43 -18.86 -0.22
N SER A 200 8.75 -17.69 0.34
CA SER A 200 9.96 -16.93 0.00
C SER A 200 11.22 -17.70 0.38
N LEU A 201 11.28 -18.15 1.62
CA LEU A 201 12.42 -18.90 2.15
C LEU A 201 12.63 -20.23 1.42
N HIS A 202 11.55 -20.92 1.05
CA HIS A 202 11.61 -22.12 0.21
C HIS A 202 12.34 -21.82 -1.11
N MET A 203 12.03 -20.74 -1.80
CA MET A 203 12.71 -20.42 -3.06
C MET A 203 14.18 -20.03 -2.86
N ILE A 204 14.51 -19.32 -1.78
CA ILE A 204 15.89 -18.94 -1.47
C ILE A 204 16.72 -20.20 -1.20
N VAL A 205 16.28 -21.04 -0.25
CA VAL A 205 17.07 -22.14 0.30
C VAL A 205 16.96 -23.40 -0.54
N VAL A 206 15.76 -23.77 -1.00
CA VAL A 206 15.56 -25.03 -1.75
C VAL A 206 15.83 -24.83 -3.23
N SER A 207 15.40 -23.71 -3.83
CA SER A 207 15.46 -23.54 -5.29
C SER A 207 16.78 -22.94 -5.80
N LYS A 208 17.47 -22.08 -5.04
CA LYS A 208 18.68 -21.39 -5.53
C LYS A 208 19.94 -21.57 -4.68
N TYR A 209 19.85 -21.60 -3.35
CA TYR A 209 21.01 -21.65 -2.46
C TYR A 209 20.91 -22.78 -1.41
N PRO A 210 21.10 -24.05 -1.81
CA PRO A 210 20.92 -25.21 -0.92
C PRO A 210 21.88 -25.29 0.27
N ASN A 211 22.97 -24.50 0.24
CA ASN A 211 23.96 -24.45 1.33
C ASN A 211 23.55 -23.50 2.47
N ILE A 212 22.53 -22.66 2.28
CA ILE A 212 22.04 -21.74 3.29
C ILE A 212 21.07 -22.48 4.22
N ARG A 213 21.19 -22.29 5.54
CA ARG A 213 20.17 -22.77 6.48
C ARG A 213 19.04 -21.75 6.61
N GLY A 214 17.82 -22.17 6.31
CA GLY A 214 16.64 -21.30 6.42
C GLY A 214 15.94 -21.42 7.78
N THR A 215 15.40 -20.32 8.28
CA THR A 215 14.41 -20.32 9.38
C THR A 215 13.22 -19.46 8.98
N ASN A 216 12.02 -20.05 8.93
CA ASN A 216 10.78 -19.30 8.73
C ASN A 216 10.19 -18.97 10.11
N PHE A 217 9.97 -17.69 10.37
CA PHE A 217 9.49 -17.20 11.67
C PHE A 217 8.17 -16.46 11.51
N ASP A 218 7.10 -16.93 12.15
CA ASP A 218 5.78 -16.30 12.12
C ASP A 218 4.98 -16.59 13.40
N LEU A 219 3.74 -16.11 13.48
CA LEU A 219 2.84 -16.41 14.59
C LEU A 219 2.53 -17.91 14.65
N PRO A 220 2.35 -18.52 15.85
CA PRO A 220 2.21 -19.97 15.99
C PRO A 220 1.13 -20.60 15.08
N HIS A 221 -0.06 -19.99 15.04
CA HIS A 221 -1.18 -20.45 14.21
C HIS A 221 -0.93 -20.36 12.68
N VAL A 222 0.03 -19.56 12.23
CA VAL A 222 0.43 -19.47 10.81
C VAL A 222 1.41 -20.59 10.50
N ILE A 223 2.38 -20.82 11.40
CA ILE A 223 3.38 -21.89 11.27
C ILE A 223 2.76 -23.28 11.31
N GLU A 224 1.70 -23.50 12.11
CA GLU A 224 0.96 -24.77 12.11
C GLU A 224 0.43 -25.18 10.73
N ASN A 225 0.18 -24.21 9.86
CA ASN A 225 -0.30 -24.41 8.49
C ASN A 225 0.82 -24.34 7.44
N ALA A 226 2.08 -24.16 7.85
CA ALA A 226 3.24 -24.11 6.97
C ALA A 226 3.76 -25.52 6.65
N ALA A 227 4.15 -25.74 5.40
CA ALA A 227 4.80 -26.99 5.01
C ALA A 227 6.27 -26.98 5.45
N GLN A 228 6.78 -28.12 5.88
CA GLN A 228 8.19 -28.28 6.25
C GLN A 228 9.01 -28.66 5.02
N PHE A 229 10.11 -27.93 4.77
CA PHE A 229 10.99 -28.18 3.63
C PHE A 229 12.41 -28.54 4.09
N SER A 230 13.12 -29.34 3.30
CA SER A 230 14.50 -29.74 3.61
C SER A 230 15.41 -28.51 3.72
N GLY A 231 16.24 -28.45 4.76
CA GLY A 231 17.13 -27.30 5.02
C GLY A 231 16.47 -26.10 5.71
N THR A 232 15.19 -26.20 6.09
CA THR A 232 14.46 -25.14 6.80
C THR A 232 14.01 -25.58 8.21
N ALA A 233 14.08 -24.64 9.16
CA ALA A 233 13.44 -24.74 10.47
C ALA A 233 12.22 -23.82 10.54
N LEU A 234 11.20 -24.22 11.30
CA LEU A 234 10.01 -23.42 11.59
C LEU A 234 10.10 -22.95 13.05
N LEU A 235 9.99 -21.64 13.30
CA LEU A 235 10.07 -21.02 14.63
C LEU A 235 8.96 -20.01 14.87
#